data_AF-A0A2K3K7L9-F1
#
_entry.id   AF-A0A2K3K7L9-F1
#
_cell.length_a   1.000
_cell.length_b   1.000
_cell.length_c   1.000
_cell.angle_alpha   90.00
_cell.angle_beta   90.00
_cell.angle_gamma   90.00
#
_symmetry.space_group_name_H-M   'P 1'
#
loop_
_entity.id
_entity.type
_entity.pdbx_description
1 polymer ?
#
loop_
_entity_poly.entity_id
_entity_poly.type
_entity_poly.pdbx_seq_one_letter_code
_entity_poly.pdbx_strand_id
1 'polypeptide(L)'
;MADTMDLSEELRLVLKSFEDTGIPVQTWTTTELARHFITTESFIASVKTITRSNKIVHDNVMSLAIQRGFWAENRKCAPMAMMKFCIFLKSKEGSEFLDCFQKKAELSTRFMDLFNTGYALMLVRQVSELEAARKGRIAEIEADIADHRSKIVLLEKQLEKEIVEVERRYLPASQYVPLDEQELLKRCYDMYVDECTRNEEMMRELDQELIEFIKSKYEKEVRMLYISDFMADEKRKRLLKVWNYERINKTGDVSP
;
A
#
# COMPACT_ATOMS: atom_id res chain seq x y z
N MET A 1 -36.72 49.48 20.71
CA MET A 1 -37.16 49.87 19.36
C MET A 1 -37.17 48.61 18.54
N ALA A 2 -38.35 48.14 18.15
CA ALA A 2 -38.52 46.86 17.47
C ALA A 2 -38.04 46.98 16.02
N ASP A 3 -37.19 46.04 15.62
CA ASP A 3 -36.71 45.84 14.25
C ASP A 3 -37.92 45.49 13.37
N THR A 4 -38.49 46.47 12.68
CA THR A 4 -39.52 46.21 11.68
C THR A 4 -38.85 45.60 10.46
N MET A 5 -38.68 44.28 10.48
CA MET A 5 -38.38 43.51 9.27
C MET A 5 -39.37 43.92 8.19
N ASP A 6 -38.86 44.29 7.01
CA ASP A 6 -39.70 44.58 5.85
C ASP A 6 -40.52 43.33 5.52
N LEU A 7 -41.84 43.43 5.66
CA LEU A 7 -42.80 42.34 5.41
C LEU A 7 -42.67 41.79 3.98
N SER A 8 -42.17 42.59 3.04
CA SER A 8 -41.85 42.15 1.68
C SER A 8 -40.73 41.12 1.64
N GLU A 9 -39.69 41.31 2.45
CA GLU A 9 -38.53 40.42 2.53
C GLU A 9 -38.85 39.14 3.31
N GLU A 10 -39.63 39.26 4.39
CA GLU A 10 -40.13 38.09 5.12
C GLU A 10 -41.03 37.19 4.25
N LEU A 11 -41.88 37.80 3.43
CA LEU A 11 -42.72 37.09 2.47
C LEU A 11 -41.88 36.28 1.49
N ARG A 12 -40.82 36.87 0.91
CA ARG A 12 -39.91 36.18 -0.01
C ARG A 12 -39.22 34.99 0.65
N LEU A 13 -38.72 35.16 1.86
CA LEU A 13 -38.02 34.09 2.59
C LEU A 13 -38.92 32.87 2.83
N VAL A 14 -40.17 33.08 3.21
CA VAL A 14 -41.12 31.98 3.45
C VAL A 14 -41.51 31.29 2.13
N LEU A 15 -41.71 32.07 1.07
CA LEU A 15 -42.08 31.55 -0.25
C LEU A 15 -40.96 30.78 -0.96
N LYS A 16 -39.69 31.00 -0.58
CA LYS A 16 -38.53 30.31 -1.15
C LYS A 16 -38.66 28.77 -1.13
N SER A 17 -39.24 28.22 -0.06
CA SER A 17 -39.46 26.77 0.08
C SER A 17 -40.42 26.16 -0.95
N PHE A 18 -41.15 26.98 -1.70
CA PHE A 18 -42.10 26.56 -2.73
C PHE A 18 -41.57 26.76 -4.16
N GLU A 19 -40.39 27.36 -4.35
CA GLU A 19 -39.85 27.64 -5.69
C GLU A 19 -39.72 26.36 -6.54
N ASP A 20 -39.34 25.25 -5.91
CA ASP A 20 -39.18 23.94 -6.57
C ASP A 20 -40.49 23.14 -6.72
N THR A 21 -41.62 23.66 -6.22
CA THR A 21 -42.92 22.95 -6.27
C THR A 21 -43.76 23.25 -7.51
N GLY A 22 -43.28 24.17 -8.36
CA GLY A 22 -44.02 24.63 -9.55
C GLY A 22 -45.20 25.57 -9.24
N ILE A 23 -45.32 26.05 -8.00
CA ILE A 23 -46.25 27.12 -7.62
C ILE A 23 -45.65 28.46 -8.06
N PRO A 24 -46.43 29.37 -8.69
CA PRO A 24 -45.91 30.64 -9.24
C PRO A 24 -45.71 31.71 -8.13
N VAL A 25 -45.02 31.33 -7.04
CA VAL A 25 -44.82 32.18 -5.85
C VAL A 25 -44.05 33.46 -6.15
N GLN A 26 -43.26 33.49 -7.24
CA GLN A 26 -42.53 34.68 -7.68
C GLN A 26 -43.46 35.84 -8.08
N THR A 27 -44.72 35.54 -8.40
CA THR A 27 -45.74 36.55 -8.75
C THR A 27 -46.47 37.09 -7.52
N TRP A 28 -46.29 36.50 -6.34
CA TRP A 28 -47.05 36.80 -5.12
C TRP A 28 -46.35 37.89 -4.31
N THR A 29 -46.47 39.13 -4.79
CA THR A 29 -45.97 40.32 -4.09
C THR A 29 -46.97 40.82 -3.04
N THR A 30 -46.53 41.70 -2.14
CA THR A 30 -47.41 42.38 -1.17
C THR A 30 -48.58 43.09 -1.86
N THR A 31 -48.34 43.71 -3.02
CA THR A 31 -49.36 44.34 -3.87
C THR A 31 -50.35 43.32 -4.44
N GLU A 32 -49.87 42.15 -4.86
CA GLU A 32 -50.74 41.09 -5.39
C GLU A 32 -51.61 40.49 -4.27
N LEU A 33 -51.05 40.24 -3.08
CA LEU A 33 -51.83 39.79 -1.92
C LEU A 33 -52.94 40.78 -1.55
N ALA A 34 -52.64 42.08 -1.59
CA ALA A 34 -53.62 43.14 -1.30
C ALA A 34 -54.79 43.14 -2.29
N ARG A 35 -54.57 42.82 -3.57
CA ARG A 35 -55.64 42.68 -4.59
C ARG A 35 -56.62 41.55 -4.27
N HIS A 36 -56.20 40.53 -3.53
CA HIS A 36 -57.04 39.43 -3.06
C HIS A 36 -57.59 39.67 -1.64
N PHE A 37 -57.42 40.88 -1.08
CA PHE A 37 -57.82 41.22 0.29
C PHE A 37 -57.12 40.37 1.37
N ILE A 38 -55.88 39.94 1.11
CA ILE A 38 -55.08 39.16 2.05
C ILE A 38 -54.02 40.06 2.68
N THR A 39 -53.95 40.11 4.01
CA THR A 39 -52.84 40.81 4.69
C THR A 39 -51.57 39.97 4.63
N THR A 40 -50.45 40.63 4.30
CA THR A 40 -49.13 39.97 4.17
C THR A 40 -48.75 39.19 5.43
N GLU A 41 -48.97 39.77 6.62
CA GLU A 41 -48.69 39.12 7.91
C GLU A 41 -49.51 37.82 8.10
N SER A 42 -50.81 37.86 7.82
CA SER A 42 -51.70 36.70 7.96
C SER A 42 -51.34 35.59 6.98
N PHE A 43 -50.94 35.97 5.76
CA PHE A 43 -50.47 35.04 4.75
C PHE A 43 -49.17 34.36 5.16
N ILE A 44 -48.15 35.13 5.58
CA ILE A 44 -46.87 34.62 6.09
C ILE A 44 -47.10 33.65 7.25
N ALA A 45 -47.90 34.05 8.24
CA ALA A 45 -48.21 33.21 9.40
C ALA A 45 -48.93 31.91 9.02
N SER A 46 -49.65 31.90 7.90
CA SER A 46 -50.40 30.73 7.43
C SER A 46 -49.52 29.79 6.61
N VAL A 47 -48.71 30.33 5.70
CA VAL A 47 -47.78 29.55 4.89
C VAL A 47 -46.67 28.92 5.73
N LYS A 48 -46.21 29.59 6.81
CA LYS A 48 -45.25 29.03 7.78
C LYS A 48 -45.70 27.70 8.40
N THR A 49 -46.99 27.38 8.39
CA THR A 49 -47.52 26.09 8.86
C THR A 49 -47.01 24.93 7.99
N ILE A 50 -46.84 25.18 6.70
CA ILE A 50 -46.38 24.19 5.72
C ILE A 50 -44.84 24.11 5.74
N THR A 51 -44.16 25.26 5.75
CA THR A 51 -42.70 25.33 5.62
C THR A 51 -41.92 24.82 6.83
N ARG A 52 -42.56 24.74 8.01
CA ARG A 52 -41.97 24.15 9.22
C ARG A 52 -41.93 22.61 9.20
N SER A 53 -42.54 21.98 8.20
CA SER A 53 -42.58 20.52 8.08
C SER A 53 -41.38 19.98 7.27
N ASN A 54 -40.96 18.73 7.53
CA ASN A 54 -39.91 18.05 6.75
C ASN A 54 -40.27 18.00 5.25
N LYS A 55 -39.28 18.02 4.34
CA LYS A 55 -39.45 17.98 2.88
C LYS A 55 -40.38 16.85 2.41
N ILE A 56 -40.30 15.67 3.04
CA ILE A 56 -41.20 14.53 2.76
C ILE A 56 -42.67 14.85 3.11
N VAL A 57 -42.89 15.58 4.20
CA VAL A 57 -44.23 16.02 4.62
C VAL A 57 -44.72 17.12 3.68
N HIS A 58 -43.84 18.00 3.22
CA HIS A 58 -44.16 19.09 2.31
C HIS A 58 -44.77 18.62 0.98
N ASP A 59 -44.18 17.63 0.31
CA ASP A 59 -44.67 17.13 -0.99
C ASP A 59 -46.02 16.41 -0.86
N ASN A 60 -46.21 15.66 0.23
CA ASN A 60 -47.49 15.04 0.58
C ASN A 60 -48.57 16.09 0.86
N VAL A 61 -48.21 17.19 1.51
CA VAL A 61 -49.10 18.32 1.77
C VAL A 61 -49.50 19.04 0.47
N MET A 62 -48.57 19.23 -0.47
CA MET A 62 -48.91 19.80 -1.79
C MET A 62 -49.86 18.88 -2.59
N SER A 63 -49.62 17.57 -2.54
CA SER A 63 -50.47 16.58 -3.20
C SER A 63 -51.87 16.53 -2.58
N LEU A 64 -51.99 16.68 -1.24
CA LEU A 64 -53.27 16.78 -0.55
C LEU A 64 -54.09 17.98 -1.04
N ALA A 65 -53.44 19.12 -1.28
CA ALA A 65 -54.12 20.32 -1.77
C ALA A 65 -54.78 20.10 -3.14
N ILE A 66 -54.08 19.41 -4.05
CA ILE A 66 -54.62 19.02 -5.36
C ILE A 66 -55.75 18.02 -5.21
N GLN A 67 -55.54 16.96 -4.41
CA GLN A 67 -56.54 15.91 -4.18
C GLN A 67 -57.86 16.46 -3.60
N ARG A 68 -57.75 17.44 -2.70
CA ARG A 68 -58.91 18.11 -2.08
C ARG A 68 -59.49 19.23 -2.94
N GLY A 69 -58.92 19.49 -4.12
CA GLY A 69 -59.45 20.46 -5.07
C GLY A 69 -59.26 21.92 -4.68
N PHE A 70 -58.30 22.24 -3.79
CA PHE A 70 -57.96 23.65 -3.53
C PHE A 70 -57.40 24.33 -4.78
N TRP A 71 -56.69 23.56 -5.61
CA TRP A 71 -56.31 23.91 -6.98
C TRP A 71 -56.12 22.64 -7.80
N ALA A 72 -56.23 22.74 -9.13
CA ALA A 72 -56.13 21.56 -10.01
C ALA A 72 -54.67 21.09 -10.21
N GLU A 73 -53.72 22.01 -10.27
CA GLU A 73 -52.30 21.76 -10.50
C GLU A 73 -51.49 22.88 -9.83
N ASN A 74 -50.27 22.61 -9.33
CA ASN A 74 -49.48 23.59 -8.57
C ASN A 74 -49.27 24.93 -9.30
N ARG A 75 -49.05 24.89 -10.63
CA ARG A 75 -48.91 26.10 -11.47
C ARG A 75 -50.15 27.00 -11.52
N LYS A 76 -51.32 26.47 -11.17
CA LYS A 76 -52.61 27.19 -11.11
C LYS A 76 -52.98 27.61 -9.68
N CYS A 77 -52.11 27.38 -8.71
CA CYS A 77 -52.34 27.84 -7.36
C CYS A 77 -52.29 29.38 -7.33
N ALA A 78 -53.34 29.99 -6.81
CA ALA A 78 -53.42 31.44 -6.58
C ALA A 78 -53.25 31.74 -5.08
N PRO A 79 -52.83 32.96 -4.68
CA PRO A 79 -52.62 33.29 -3.27
C PRO A 79 -53.82 33.00 -2.38
N MET A 80 -55.04 33.29 -2.88
CA MET A 80 -56.28 33.02 -2.15
C MET A 80 -56.54 31.52 -1.97
N ALA A 81 -56.19 30.69 -2.96
CA ALA A 81 -56.33 29.23 -2.87
C ALA A 81 -55.33 28.66 -1.85
N MET A 82 -54.08 29.13 -1.88
CA MET A 82 -53.05 28.79 -0.89
C MET A 82 -53.49 29.20 0.53
N MET A 83 -54.04 30.40 0.70
CA MET A 83 -54.50 30.88 1.99
C MET A 83 -55.65 30.03 2.55
N LYS A 84 -56.64 29.70 1.71
CA LYS A 84 -57.75 28.78 2.08
C LYS A 84 -57.23 27.40 2.48
N PHE A 85 -56.25 26.88 1.75
CA PHE A 85 -55.61 25.60 2.09
C PHE A 85 -54.86 25.66 3.42
N CYS A 86 -54.10 26.73 3.68
CA CYS A 86 -53.42 26.91 4.96
C CYS A 86 -54.41 27.02 6.13
N ILE A 87 -55.57 27.66 5.93
CA ILE A 87 -56.65 27.69 6.92
C ILE A 87 -57.21 26.30 7.15
N PHE A 88 -57.44 25.51 6.08
CA PHE A 88 -57.85 24.12 6.20
C PHE A 88 -56.83 23.28 6.98
N LEU A 89 -55.53 23.43 6.72
CA LEU A 89 -54.47 22.73 7.45
C LEU A 89 -54.47 23.04 8.96
N LYS A 90 -54.93 24.23 9.35
CA LYS A 90 -55.10 24.63 10.76
C LYS A 90 -56.41 24.13 11.38
N SER A 91 -57.35 23.62 10.58
CA SER A 91 -58.57 22.99 11.09
C SER A 91 -58.27 21.63 11.73
N LYS A 92 -59.20 21.11 12.53
CA LYS A 92 -59.09 19.78 13.14
C LYS A 92 -58.80 18.71 12.09
N GLU A 93 -59.59 18.68 11.01
CA GLU A 93 -59.41 17.72 9.92
C GLU A 93 -58.03 17.86 9.26
N GLY A 94 -57.61 19.07 8.90
CA GLY A 94 -56.31 19.31 8.28
C GLY A 94 -55.13 18.94 9.17
N SER A 95 -55.24 19.20 10.48
CA SER A 95 -54.22 18.82 11.46
C SER A 95 -54.05 17.30 11.58
N GLU A 96 -55.14 16.53 11.50
CA GLU A 96 -55.08 15.06 11.52
C GLU A 96 -54.33 14.51 10.29
N PHE A 97 -54.46 15.14 9.12
CA PHE A 97 -53.67 14.78 7.93
C PHE A 97 -52.19 15.11 8.09
N LEU A 98 -51.86 16.28 8.65
CA LEU A 98 -50.47 16.67 8.90
C LEU A 98 -49.80 15.71 9.89
N ASP A 99 -50.46 15.38 10.99
CA ASP A 99 -49.97 14.44 11.99
C ASP A 99 -49.74 13.05 11.37
N CYS A 100 -50.64 12.61 10.48
CA CYS A 100 -50.49 11.35 9.76
C CYS A 100 -49.25 11.34 8.86
N PHE A 101 -49.02 12.42 8.09
CA PHE A 101 -47.83 12.53 7.25
C PHE A 101 -46.54 12.61 8.06
N GLN A 102 -46.54 13.34 9.19
CA GLN A 102 -45.39 13.41 10.09
C GLN A 102 -45.05 12.04 10.69
N LYS A 103 -46.04 11.31 11.21
CA LYS A 103 -45.85 9.95 11.74
C LYS A 103 -45.28 8.99 10.68
N LYS A 104 -45.76 9.06 9.44
CA LYS A 104 -45.22 8.24 8.34
C LYS A 104 -43.77 8.57 8.02
N ALA A 105 -43.40 9.85 7.99
CA ALA A 105 -42.02 10.27 7.74
C ALA A 105 -41.08 9.80 8.88
N GLU A 106 -41.49 9.91 10.14
CA GLU A 106 -40.70 9.43 11.29
C GLU A 106 -40.45 7.92 11.26
N LEU A 107 -41.46 7.13 10.89
CA LEU A 107 -41.31 5.68 10.75
C LEU A 107 -40.32 5.30 9.64
N SER A 108 -40.35 6.02 8.52
CA SER A 108 -39.42 5.79 7.41
C SER A 108 -37.96 6.06 7.81
N THR A 109 -37.70 7.12 8.56
CA THR A 109 -36.35 7.44 9.05
C THR A 109 -35.83 6.37 10.00
N ARG A 110 -36.66 5.94 10.97
CA ARG A 110 -36.28 4.88 11.92
C ARG A 110 -35.94 3.56 11.22
N PHE A 111 -36.67 3.21 10.16
CA PHE A 111 -36.42 2.00 9.39
C PHE A 111 -35.06 2.04 8.68
N MET A 112 -34.69 3.19 8.10
CA MET A 112 -33.38 3.39 7.47
C MET A 112 -32.23 3.30 8.48
N ASP A 113 -32.40 3.85 9.69
CA ASP A 113 -31.38 3.78 10.75
C ASP A 113 -31.12 2.34 11.22
N LEU A 114 -32.17 1.54 11.36
CA LEU A 114 -32.08 0.11 11.69
C LEU A 114 -31.32 -0.68 10.61
N PHE A 115 -31.62 -0.41 9.33
CA PHE A 115 -30.98 -1.09 8.21
C PHE A 115 -29.48 -0.75 8.10
N ASN A 116 -29.14 0.53 8.27
CA ASN A 116 -27.75 1.00 8.28
C ASN A 116 -26.95 0.41 9.47
N THR A 117 -27.59 0.25 10.63
CA THR A 117 -26.97 -0.41 11.80
C THR A 117 -26.65 -1.88 11.51
N GLY A 118 -27.51 -2.58 10.78
CA GLY A 118 -27.26 -3.97 10.34
C GLY A 118 -26.00 -4.09 9.47
N TYR A 119 -25.84 -3.21 8.48
CA TYR A 119 -24.63 -3.19 7.65
C TYR A 119 -23.36 -2.86 8.43
N ALA A 120 -23.44 -1.94 9.39
CA ALA A 120 -22.30 -1.61 10.25
C ALA A 120 -21.82 -2.85 11.03
N LEU A 121 -22.73 -3.64 11.60
CA LEU A 121 -22.39 -4.89 12.30
C LEU A 121 -21.78 -5.95 11.37
N MET A 122 -22.31 -6.09 10.14
CA MET A 122 -21.74 -6.99 9.15
C MET A 122 -20.31 -6.59 8.77
N LEU A 123 -20.04 -5.30 8.59
CA LEU A 123 -18.71 -4.80 8.29
C LEU A 123 -17.74 -5.06 9.45
N VAL A 124 -18.14 -4.80 10.70
CA VAL A 124 -17.32 -5.08 11.88
C VAL A 124 -16.94 -6.56 11.94
N ARG A 125 -17.89 -7.46 11.66
CA ARG A 125 -17.62 -8.90 11.59
C ARG A 125 -16.62 -9.24 10.48
N GLN A 126 -16.82 -8.70 9.27
CA GLN A 126 -15.92 -8.95 8.15
C GLN A 126 -14.49 -8.46 8.43
N VAL A 127 -14.35 -7.29 9.07
CA VAL A 127 -13.04 -6.76 9.48
C VAL A 127 -12.35 -7.69 10.47
N SER A 128 -13.09 -8.20 11.46
CA SER A 128 -12.55 -9.16 12.43
C SER A 128 -12.11 -10.47 11.79
N GLU A 129 -12.91 -11.02 10.86
CA GLU A 129 -12.57 -12.22 10.09
C GLU A 129 -11.31 -12.00 9.22
N LEU A 130 -11.19 -10.84 8.57
CA LEU A 130 -10.03 -10.47 7.77
C LEU A 130 -8.75 -10.37 8.62
N GLU A 131 -8.83 -9.73 9.79
CA GLU A 131 -7.69 -9.61 10.70
C GLU A 131 -7.21 -10.97 11.21
N ALA A 132 -8.15 -11.87 11.54
CA ALA A 132 -7.82 -13.23 11.96
C ALA A 132 -7.15 -14.02 10.83
N ALA A 133 -7.70 -13.97 9.61
CA ALA A 133 -7.13 -14.62 8.44
C ALA A 133 -5.72 -14.10 8.12
N ARG A 134 -5.52 -12.77 8.18
CA ARG A 134 -4.21 -12.14 7.96
C ARG A 134 -3.18 -12.59 9.00
N LYS A 135 -3.54 -12.60 10.28
CA LYS A 135 -2.65 -13.08 11.37
C LYS A 135 -2.28 -14.55 11.17
N GLY A 136 -3.25 -15.39 10.84
CA GLY A 136 -3.01 -16.81 10.54
C GLY A 136 -2.01 -17.00 9.40
N ARG A 137 -2.20 -16.27 8.29
CA ARG A 137 -1.30 -16.39 7.13
C ARG A 137 0.11 -15.86 7.39
N ILE A 138 0.24 -14.78 8.16
CA ILE A 138 1.55 -14.27 8.58
C ILE A 138 2.29 -15.32 9.41
N ALA A 139 1.64 -15.91 10.40
CA ALA A 139 2.27 -16.91 11.27
C ALA A 139 2.73 -18.15 10.50
N GLU A 140 1.94 -18.62 9.52
CA GLU A 140 2.30 -19.73 8.64
C GLU A 140 3.55 -19.42 7.81
N ILE A 141 3.59 -18.25 7.15
CA ILE A 141 4.72 -17.83 6.33
C ILE A 141 5.98 -17.61 7.19
N GLU A 142 5.83 -17.03 8.38
CA GLU A 142 6.95 -16.83 9.31
C GLU A 142 7.53 -18.17 9.79
N ALA A 143 6.69 -19.17 10.04
CA ALA A 143 7.13 -20.53 10.37
C ALA A 143 7.91 -21.16 9.22
N ASP A 144 7.42 -21.05 7.98
CA ASP A 144 8.13 -21.53 6.79
C ASP A 144 9.49 -20.83 6.63
N ILE A 145 9.55 -19.51 6.82
CA ILE A 145 10.81 -18.75 6.76
C ILE A 145 11.79 -19.26 7.82
N ALA A 146 11.33 -19.52 9.04
CA ALA A 146 12.18 -20.03 10.11
C ALA A 146 12.75 -21.44 9.81
N ASP A 147 11.94 -22.31 9.22
CA ASP A 147 12.37 -23.64 8.77
C ASP A 147 13.44 -23.55 7.67
N HIS A 148 13.20 -22.72 6.64
CA HIS A 148 14.17 -22.52 5.55
C HIS A 148 15.49 -21.92 6.05
N ARG A 149 15.44 -20.95 6.97
CA ARG A 149 16.65 -20.40 7.61
C ARG A 149 17.43 -21.47 8.37
N SER A 150 16.75 -22.38 9.05
CA SER A 150 17.39 -23.49 9.75
C SER A 150 18.08 -24.46 8.78
N LYS A 151 17.44 -24.75 7.63
CA LYS A 151 18.04 -25.58 6.56
C LYS A 151 19.30 -24.94 5.97
N ILE A 152 19.29 -23.62 5.75
CA ILE A 152 20.49 -22.88 5.27
C ILE A 152 21.65 -23.06 6.25
N VAL A 153 21.42 -22.85 7.55
CA VAL A 153 22.46 -23.01 8.57
C VAL A 153 23.03 -24.44 8.61
N LEU A 154 22.18 -25.46 8.40
CA LEU A 154 22.63 -26.85 8.32
C LEU A 154 23.53 -27.09 7.09
N LEU A 155 23.16 -26.55 5.94
CA LEU A 155 23.94 -26.65 4.70
C LEU A 155 25.28 -25.90 4.81
N GLU A 156 25.31 -24.72 5.43
CA GLU A 156 26.54 -23.98 5.69
C GLU A 156 27.50 -24.78 6.58
N LYS A 157 26.98 -25.40 7.66
CA LYS A 157 27.77 -26.29 8.51
C LYS A 157 28.27 -27.54 7.79
N GLN A 158 27.47 -28.07 6.85
CA GLN A 158 27.89 -29.20 6.03
C GLN A 158 29.00 -28.79 5.07
N LEU A 159 28.85 -27.65 4.39
CA LEU A 159 29.86 -27.09 3.50
C LEU A 159 31.20 -26.86 4.23
N GLU A 160 31.18 -26.27 5.41
CA GLU A 160 32.38 -26.05 6.21
C GLU A 160 33.10 -27.37 6.53
N LYS A 161 32.34 -28.41 6.91
CA LYS A 161 32.90 -29.75 7.16
C LYS A 161 33.49 -30.36 5.91
N GLU A 162 32.79 -30.26 4.78
CA GLU A 162 33.24 -30.82 3.50
C GLU A 162 34.49 -30.10 2.98
N ILE A 163 34.59 -28.78 3.11
CA ILE A 163 35.79 -28.02 2.76
C ILE A 163 36.99 -28.50 3.60
N VAL A 164 36.82 -28.60 4.93
CA VAL A 164 37.89 -29.09 5.81
C VAL A 164 38.29 -30.52 5.47
N GLU A 165 37.34 -31.38 5.10
CA GLU A 165 37.63 -32.75 4.68
C GLU A 165 38.41 -32.78 3.35
N VAL A 166 38.01 -31.98 2.37
CA VAL A 166 38.74 -31.82 1.10
C VAL A 166 40.15 -31.32 1.37
N GLU A 167 40.33 -30.26 2.15
CA GLU A 167 41.65 -29.73 2.50
C GLU A 167 42.56 -30.78 3.15
N ARG A 168 42.01 -31.61 4.05
CA ARG A 168 42.74 -32.72 4.68
C ARG A 168 43.14 -33.80 3.67
N ARG A 169 42.25 -34.18 2.75
CA ARG A 169 42.50 -35.20 1.71
C ARG A 169 43.59 -34.77 0.73
N TYR A 170 43.77 -33.48 0.51
CA TYR A 170 44.75 -32.92 -0.44
C TYR A 170 45.96 -32.28 0.25
N LEU A 171 46.33 -32.72 1.46
CA LEU A 171 47.62 -32.33 2.04
C LEU A 171 48.79 -32.95 1.25
N PRO A 172 49.89 -32.20 1.00
CA PRO A 172 50.18 -30.85 1.47
C PRO A 172 49.67 -29.71 0.56
N ALA A 173 49.05 -30.02 -0.59
CA ALA A 173 48.66 -29.02 -1.58
C ALA A 173 47.71 -27.95 -1.02
N SER A 174 46.80 -28.30 -0.11
CA SER A 174 45.91 -27.32 0.57
C SER A 174 46.65 -26.27 1.42
N GLN A 175 47.92 -26.53 1.80
CA GLN A 175 48.76 -25.59 2.54
C GLN A 175 49.70 -24.78 1.64
N TYR A 176 49.78 -25.12 0.35
CA TYR A 176 50.63 -24.43 -0.60
C TYR A 176 49.97 -23.12 -1.03
N VAL A 177 50.65 -22.01 -0.79
CA VAL A 177 50.22 -20.68 -1.25
C VAL A 177 51.07 -20.31 -2.46
N PRO A 178 50.51 -20.17 -3.67
CA PRO A 178 51.27 -19.73 -4.83
C PRO A 178 51.85 -18.33 -4.64
N LEU A 179 52.99 -18.06 -5.29
CA LEU A 179 53.53 -16.70 -5.38
C LEU A 179 52.52 -15.77 -6.03
N ASP A 180 52.28 -14.62 -5.40
CA ASP A 180 51.62 -13.49 -6.06
C ASP A 180 52.52 -12.91 -7.17
N GLU A 181 51.94 -12.10 -8.05
CA GLU A 181 52.64 -11.59 -9.22
C GLU A 181 53.82 -10.68 -8.88
N GLN A 182 53.74 -9.91 -7.80
CA GLN A 182 54.78 -8.97 -7.42
C GLN A 182 56.00 -9.71 -6.85
N GLU A 183 55.77 -10.67 -5.96
CA GLU A 183 56.84 -11.50 -5.38
C GLU A 183 57.45 -12.42 -6.44
N LEU A 184 56.64 -12.95 -7.36
CA LEU A 184 57.15 -13.71 -8.51
C LEU A 184 58.10 -12.87 -9.35
N LEU A 185 57.69 -11.65 -9.74
CA LEU A 185 58.51 -10.78 -10.57
C LEU A 185 59.82 -10.39 -9.87
N LYS A 186 59.75 -10.08 -8.57
CA LYS A 186 60.93 -9.78 -7.76
C LYS A 186 61.93 -10.92 -7.78
N ARG A 187 61.48 -12.16 -7.54
CA ARG A 187 62.36 -13.34 -7.58
C ARG A 187 62.93 -13.62 -8.97
N CYS A 188 62.15 -13.39 -10.03
CA CYS A 188 62.67 -13.48 -11.40
C CYS A 188 63.78 -12.43 -11.63
N TYR A 189 63.60 -11.22 -11.12
CA TYR A 189 64.61 -10.16 -11.20
C TYR A 189 65.87 -10.51 -10.40
N ASP A 190 65.73 -11.06 -9.20
CA ASP A 190 66.87 -11.53 -8.39
C ASP A 190 67.69 -12.60 -9.14
N MET A 191 67.01 -13.55 -9.80
CA MET A 191 67.68 -14.55 -10.65
C MET A 191 68.41 -13.94 -11.85
N TYR A 192 67.83 -12.90 -12.47
CA TYR A 192 68.48 -12.15 -13.55
C TYR A 192 69.76 -11.46 -13.06
N VAL A 193 69.67 -10.78 -11.92
CA VAL A 193 70.81 -10.10 -11.27
C VAL A 193 71.94 -11.10 -10.96
N ASP A 194 71.61 -12.27 -10.42
CA ASP A 194 72.56 -13.33 -10.14
C ASP A 194 73.22 -13.92 -11.40
N GLU A 195 72.50 -14.01 -12.52
CA GLU A 195 73.05 -14.44 -13.81
C GLU A 195 74.00 -13.40 -14.40
N CYS A 196 73.60 -12.12 -14.44
CA CYS A 196 74.48 -11.04 -14.92
C CYS A 196 75.76 -10.94 -14.07
N THR A 197 75.64 -11.08 -12.76
CA THR A 197 76.79 -11.07 -11.85
C THR A 197 77.74 -12.24 -12.11
N ARG A 198 77.21 -13.45 -12.31
CA ARG A 198 78.02 -14.65 -12.64
C ARG A 198 78.71 -14.57 -14.00
N ASN A 199 78.11 -13.88 -14.95
CA ASN A 199 78.61 -13.74 -16.32
C ASN A 199 79.46 -12.45 -16.53
N GLU A 200 79.70 -11.66 -15.48
CA GLU A 200 80.37 -10.35 -15.55
C GLU A 200 79.70 -9.36 -16.54
N GLU A 201 78.38 -9.45 -16.69
CA GLU A 201 77.59 -8.57 -17.55
C GLU A 201 77.03 -7.37 -16.77
N MET A 202 76.95 -6.20 -17.43
CA MET A 202 76.24 -5.05 -16.84
C MET A 202 74.73 -5.31 -16.83
N MET A 203 74.10 -5.00 -15.69
CA MET A 203 72.65 -5.04 -15.55
C MET A 203 72.01 -3.97 -16.44
N ARG A 204 70.98 -4.37 -17.19
CA ARG A 204 70.13 -3.42 -17.93
C ARG A 204 69.31 -2.59 -16.94
N GLU A 205 68.92 -1.38 -17.36
CA GLU A 205 67.98 -0.54 -16.61
C GLU A 205 66.62 -1.25 -16.49
N LEU A 206 65.99 -1.15 -15.32
CA LEU A 206 64.70 -1.79 -15.06
C LEU A 206 63.57 -1.03 -15.77
N ASP A 207 63.23 -1.50 -16.97
CA ASP A 207 62.11 -1.03 -17.77
C ASP A 207 61.08 -2.15 -18.05
N GLN A 208 59.99 -1.79 -18.75
CA GLN A 208 58.91 -2.73 -19.07
C GLN A 208 59.37 -3.87 -19.98
N GLU A 209 60.28 -3.60 -20.91
CA GLU A 209 60.80 -4.61 -21.84
C GLU A 209 61.63 -5.66 -21.09
N LEU A 210 62.46 -5.21 -20.15
CA LEU A 210 63.25 -6.07 -19.28
C LEU A 210 62.35 -6.90 -18.35
N ILE A 211 61.29 -6.30 -17.78
CA ILE A 211 60.32 -7.00 -16.94
C ILE A 211 59.67 -8.16 -17.70
N GLU A 212 59.22 -7.93 -18.93
CA GLU A 212 58.61 -8.96 -19.77
C GLU A 212 59.60 -10.06 -20.15
N PHE A 213 60.83 -9.68 -20.51
CA PHE A 213 61.91 -10.61 -20.80
C PHE A 213 62.24 -11.51 -19.60
N ILE A 214 62.45 -10.91 -18.43
CA ILE A 214 62.80 -11.60 -17.18
C ILE A 214 61.67 -12.54 -16.75
N LYS A 215 60.41 -12.08 -16.80
CA LYS A 215 59.26 -12.93 -16.47
C LYS A 215 59.19 -14.14 -17.42
N SER A 216 59.31 -13.92 -18.72
CA SER A 216 59.31 -14.99 -19.73
C SER A 216 60.44 -16.01 -19.53
N LYS A 217 61.65 -15.53 -19.22
CA LYS A 217 62.85 -16.37 -19.07
C LYS A 217 62.84 -17.19 -17.77
N TYR A 218 62.51 -16.58 -16.62
CA TYR A 218 62.73 -17.19 -15.30
C TYR A 218 61.47 -17.68 -14.58
N GLU A 219 60.26 -17.28 -15.00
CA GLU A 219 59.03 -17.59 -14.25
C GLU A 219 58.87 -19.08 -13.91
N LYS A 220 59.11 -19.96 -14.90
CA LYS A 220 58.98 -21.41 -14.70
C LYS A 220 59.96 -21.93 -13.67
N GLU A 221 61.20 -21.45 -13.70
CA GLU A 221 62.25 -21.88 -12.78
C GLU A 221 61.97 -21.37 -11.36
N VAL A 222 61.62 -20.09 -11.21
CA VAL A 222 61.21 -19.51 -9.92
C VAL A 222 60.05 -20.28 -9.30
N ARG A 223 59.01 -20.60 -10.08
CA ARG A 223 57.87 -21.40 -9.58
C ARG A 223 58.30 -22.80 -9.14
N MET A 224 59.18 -23.46 -9.91
CA MET A 224 59.67 -24.79 -9.57
C MET A 224 60.56 -24.78 -8.33
N LEU A 225 61.45 -23.80 -8.19
CA LEU A 225 62.27 -23.60 -6.99
C LEU A 225 61.38 -23.33 -5.77
N TYR A 226 60.37 -22.48 -5.92
CA TYR A 226 59.44 -22.18 -4.82
C TYR A 226 58.63 -23.41 -4.38
N ILE A 227 58.17 -24.24 -5.33
CA ILE A 227 57.54 -25.53 -5.00
C ILE A 227 58.54 -26.48 -4.33
N SER A 228 59.79 -26.52 -4.82
CA SER A 228 60.85 -27.34 -4.24
C SER A 228 61.15 -26.93 -2.80
N ASP A 229 61.24 -25.63 -2.51
CA ASP A 229 61.43 -25.07 -1.18
C ASP A 229 60.26 -25.41 -0.26
N PHE A 230 59.02 -25.27 -0.75
CA PHE A 230 57.83 -25.70 0.00
C PHE A 230 57.86 -27.19 0.31
N MET A 231 58.33 -28.00 -0.62
CA MET A 231 58.49 -29.44 -0.47
C MET A 231 59.75 -29.85 0.28
N ALA A 232 60.61 -28.93 0.73
CA ALA A 232 61.82 -29.27 1.48
C ALA A 232 61.52 -29.98 2.81
N ASP A 233 60.35 -29.72 3.42
CA ASP A 233 59.89 -30.40 4.63
C ASP A 233 59.60 -31.89 4.39
N GLU A 234 60.36 -32.76 5.06
CA GLU A 234 60.22 -34.22 5.00
C GLU A 234 58.84 -34.74 5.45
N LYS A 235 58.10 -33.99 6.28
CA LYS A 235 56.72 -34.33 6.63
C LYS A 235 55.80 -34.18 5.41
N ARG A 236 55.92 -33.09 4.66
CA ARG A 236 55.13 -32.85 3.43
C ARG A 236 55.46 -33.87 2.35
N LYS A 237 56.75 -34.21 2.17
CA LYS A 237 57.17 -35.28 1.25
C LYS A 237 56.54 -36.62 1.61
N ARG A 238 56.52 -37.00 2.90
CA ARG A 238 55.88 -38.24 3.37
C ARG A 238 54.38 -38.27 3.11
N LEU A 239 53.67 -37.18 3.41
CA LEU A 239 52.22 -37.08 3.15
C LEU A 239 51.89 -37.21 1.66
N LEU A 240 52.65 -36.51 0.80
CA LEU A 240 52.45 -36.59 -0.66
C LEU A 240 52.73 -38.00 -1.21
N LYS A 241 53.74 -38.70 -0.67
CA LYS A 241 54.03 -40.10 -1.04
C LYS A 241 52.89 -41.05 -0.67
N VAL A 242 52.33 -40.92 0.54
CA VAL A 242 51.18 -41.72 0.98
C VAL A 242 49.98 -41.47 0.07
N TRP A 243 49.66 -40.20 -0.18
CA TRP A 243 48.57 -39.82 -1.08
C TRP A 243 48.75 -40.41 -2.50
N ASN A 244 49.97 -40.33 -3.05
CA ASN A 244 50.26 -40.85 -4.40
C ASN A 244 50.11 -42.38 -4.44
N TYR A 245 50.58 -43.09 -3.41
CA TYR A 245 50.44 -44.54 -3.28
C TYR A 245 48.97 -44.97 -3.17
N GLU A 246 48.18 -44.30 -2.32
CA GLU A 246 46.74 -44.55 -2.20
C GLU A 246 46.00 -44.32 -3.53
N ARG A 247 46.40 -43.31 -4.31
CA ARG A 247 45.78 -43.02 -5.61
C ARG A 247 46.12 -44.07 -6.65
N ILE A 248 47.40 -44.46 -6.75
CA ILE A 248 47.88 -45.48 -7.69
C ILE A 248 47.17 -46.82 -7.44
N ASN A 249 47.03 -47.21 -6.16
CA ASN A 249 46.36 -48.46 -5.81
C ASN A 249 44.85 -48.40 -6.04
N LYS A 250 44.20 -47.26 -5.83
CA LYS A 250 42.77 -47.08 -6.19
C LYS A 250 42.50 -47.16 -7.69
N THR A 251 43.46 -46.80 -8.53
CA THR A 251 43.37 -46.96 -9.98
C THR A 251 43.79 -48.36 -10.47
N GLY A 252 44.39 -49.19 -9.62
CA GLY A 252 44.83 -50.55 -9.95
C GLY A 252 43.74 -51.63 -9.83
N ASP A 253 42.64 -51.35 -9.13
CA ASP A 253 41.48 -52.26 -8.98
C ASP A 253 40.46 -52.16 -10.12
N VAL A 254 40.76 -51.37 -11.16
CA VAL A 254 40.02 -51.40 -12.43
C VAL A 254 40.90 -52.09 -13.46
N SER A 255 40.99 -53.42 -13.38
CA SER A 255 41.43 -54.22 -14.53
C SER A 255 40.35 -54.17 -15.64
N PRO A 256 40.75 -54.13 -16.93
CA PRO A 256 39.84 -54.01 -18.07
C PRO A 256 38.85 -55.17 -18.18
#